data_AF-A0A5N5M7E3-F1
#
_entry.id   AF-A0A5N5M7E3-F1
#
_cell.length_a   1.000
_cell.length_b   1.000
_cell.length_c   1.000
_cell.angle_alpha   90.00
_cell.angle_beta   90.00
_cell.angle_gamma   90.00
#
_symmetry.space_group_name_H-M   'P 1'
#
loop_
_entity.id
_entity.type
_entity.pdbx_description
1 polymer ?
#
loop_
_entity_poly.entity_id
_entity_poly.type
_entity_poly.pdbx_seq_one_letter_code
_entity_poly.pdbx_strand_id
1 'polypeptide(L)'
;MSSSLVVCEVDPSLTEKLKKFRFRKETTNAAILMKIDMEKQLVILEEEYEDISLDDLREELPERQPRYPYLLKKYSYLIQMYSYKLTHSDGRVSYPLCFIFSSPVGCKPEQQMMYAGSKNRLVQSAELTKVFEIRNADDLSEEWLKEKLSFFR
;
A
#
# COMPACT_ATOMS: atom_id res chain seq x y z
N MET A 1 -23.10 -19.61 -7.40
CA MET A 1 -22.53 -19.58 -6.03
C MET A 1 -22.42 -18.12 -5.64
N SER A 2 -23.22 -17.68 -4.67
CA SER A 2 -23.13 -16.33 -4.11
C SER A 2 -21.82 -16.26 -3.31
N SER A 3 -20.77 -15.69 -3.90
CA SER A 3 -19.54 -15.39 -3.16
C SER A 3 -19.87 -14.26 -2.20
N SER A 4 -20.12 -14.61 -0.94
CA SER A 4 -20.19 -13.65 0.16
C SER A 4 -18.90 -12.81 0.14
N LEU A 5 -19.04 -11.51 -0.05
CA LEU A 5 -17.91 -10.58 0.00
C LEU A 5 -17.30 -10.64 1.40
N VAL A 6 -16.13 -11.26 1.53
CA VAL A 6 -15.44 -11.35 2.82
C VAL A 6 -14.48 -10.19 2.94
N VAL A 7 -14.81 -9.23 3.81
CA VAL A 7 -13.89 -8.16 4.21
C VAL A 7 -12.87 -8.76 5.17
N CYS A 8 -11.60 -8.65 4.84
CA CYS A 8 -10.52 -9.17 5.69
C CYS A 8 -10.27 -8.26 6.88
N GLU A 9 -9.90 -8.84 8.01
CA GLU A 9 -9.48 -8.08 9.19
C GLU A 9 -7.99 -7.76 9.13
N VAL A 10 -7.54 -6.76 9.89
CA VAL A 10 -6.12 -6.43 9.96
C VAL A 10 -5.48 -7.27 11.05
N ASP A 11 -4.38 -7.93 10.74
CA ASP A 11 -3.65 -8.70 11.75
C ASP A 11 -3.25 -7.78 12.93
N PRO A 12 -3.45 -8.19 14.19
CA PRO A 12 -3.11 -7.36 15.35
C PRO A 12 -1.63 -6.98 15.39
N SER A 13 -0.73 -7.88 14.98
CA SER A 13 0.71 -7.59 14.94
C SER A 13 1.05 -6.58 13.85
N LEU A 14 0.33 -6.62 12.72
CA LEU A 14 0.43 -5.60 11.69
C LEU A 14 -0.06 -4.25 12.22
N THR A 15 -1.18 -4.21 12.93
CA THR A 15 -1.73 -2.96 13.50
C THR A 15 -0.73 -2.27 14.43
N GLU A 16 -0.05 -3.04 15.30
CA GLU A 16 1.02 -2.50 16.15
C GLU A 16 2.20 -1.94 15.34
N LYS A 17 2.61 -2.63 14.27
CA LYS A 17 3.64 -2.15 13.35
C LYS A 17 3.23 -0.87 12.64
N LEU A 18 2.01 -0.79 12.11
CA LEU A 18 1.51 0.42 11.45
C LEU A 18 1.47 1.61 12.40
N LYS A 19 1.09 1.37 13.66
CA LYS A 19 1.13 2.39 14.71
C LYS A 19 2.56 2.87 14.97
N LYS A 20 3.53 1.95 15.10
CA LYS A 20 4.96 2.31 15.26
C LYS A 20 5.48 3.08 14.05
N PHE A 21 5.13 2.65 12.85
CA PHE A 21 5.52 3.28 11.59
C PHE A 21 4.96 4.70 11.46
N ARG A 22 3.73 4.95 11.94
CA ARG A 22 3.16 6.30 11.97
C ARG A 22 3.89 7.25 12.91
N PHE A 23 4.41 6.75 14.03
CA PHE A 23 5.18 7.53 15.01
C PHE A 23 6.70 7.40 14.83
N ARG A 24 7.15 6.89 13.68
CA ARG A 24 8.55 6.77 13.30
C ARG A 24 9.25 8.13 13.40
N LYS A 25 10.47 8.15 13.96
CA LYS A 25 11.26 9.39 14.18
C LYS A 25 12.38 9.55 13.15
N GLU A 26 12.65 8.50 12.42
CA GLU A 26 13.65 8.39 11.39
C GLU A 26 13.30 9.30 10.21
N THR A 27 14.32 9.91 9.63
CA THR A 27 14.21 10.92 8.56
C THR A 27 14.48 10.35 7.17
N THR A 28 14.48 9.02 7.05
CA THR A 28 14.63 8.29 5.79
C THR A 28 13.28 7.93 5.20
N ASN A 29 13.27 7.67 3.89
CA ASN A 29 12.10 7.07 3.26
C ASN A 29 11.90 5.66 3.82
N ALA A 30 10.65 5.23 3.95
CA ALA A 30 10.37 3.86 4.36
C ALA A 30 9.06 3.39 3.75
N ALA A 31 8.95 2.10 3.54
CA ALA A 31 7.76 1.47 3.01
C ALA A 31 7.37 0.24 3.82
N ILE A 32 6.08 0.05 4.04
CA ILE A 32 5.53 -1.21 4.54
C ILE A 32 4.65 -1.79 3.45
N LEU A 33 4.99 -2.99 3.01
CA LEU A 33 4.26 -3.81 2.07
C LEU A 33 3.38 -4.80 2.82
N MET A 34 2.10 -4.79 2.49
CA MET A 34 1.08 -5.65 3.10
C MET A 34 0.35 -6.43 2.02
N LYS A 35 -0.07 -7.64 2.37
CA LYS A 35 -0.90 -8.48 1.53
C LYS A 35 -2.12 -9.00 2.26
N ILE A 36 -3.13 -9.39 1.48
CA ILE A 36 -4.26 -10.15 2.01
C ILE A 36 -3.97 -11.64 1.88
N ASP A 37 -3.98 -12.33 3.01
CA ASP A 37 -4.02 -13.78 3.09
C ASP A 37 -5.49 -14.21 2.92
N MET A 38 -5.82 -14.76 1.74
CA MET A 38 -7.19 -15.21 1.43
C MET A 38 -7.62 -16.45 2.23
N GLU A 39 -6.68 -17.25 2.72
CA GLU A 39 -6.98 -18.44 3.52
C GLU A 39 -7.38 -18.03 4.94
N LYS A 40 -6.65 -17.06 5.50
CA LYS A 40 -6.92 -16.53 6.85
C LYS A 40 -7.89 -15.36 6.88
N GLN A 41 -8.19 -14.77 5.73
CA GLN A 41 -8.98 -13.54 5.60
C GLN A 41 -8.41 -12.40 6.44
N LEU A 42 -7.08 -12.28 6.44
CA LEU A 42 -6.33 -11.29 7.21
C LEU A 42 -5.39 -10.49 6.31
N VAL A 43 -5.29 -9.19 6.58
CA VAL A 43 -4.20 -8.35 6.07
C VAL A 43 -2.97 -8.62 6.93
N ILE A 44 -1.91 -9.13 6.30
CA ILE A 44 -0.65 -9.47 6.94
C ILE A 44 0.48 -8.62 6.35
N LEU A 45 1.54 -8.45 7.14
CA LEU A 45 2.78 -7.87 6.66
C LEU A 45 3.40 -8.81 5.62
N GLU A 46 3.77 -8.28 4.46
CA GLU A 46 4.60 -8.98 3.50
C GLU A 46 6.06 -8.63 3.77
N GLU A 47 6.41 -7.36 3.59
CA GLU A 47 7.79 -6.88 3.67
C GLU A 47 7.84 -5.46 4.25
N GLU A 48 8.98 -5.09 4.81
CA GLU A 48 9.23 -3.79 5.42
C GLU A 48 10.58 -3.29 4.91
N TYR A 49 10.58 -2.07 4.38
CA TYR A 49 11.72 -1.46 3.74
C TYR A 49 12.10 -0.17 4.46
N GLU A 50 13.38 -0.05 4.76
CA GLU A 50 13.98 1.18 5.27
C GLU A 50 14.91 1.76 4.20
N ASP A 51 14.81 3.07 4.00
CA ASP A 51 15.61 3.84 3.03
C ASP A 51 15.42 3.37 1.57
N ILE A 52 14.18 3.09 1.19
CA ILE A 52 13.81 2.71 -0.18
C ILE A 52 13.36 3.93 -0.99
N SER A 53 13.78 3.99 -2.27
CA SER A 53 13.28 4.99 -3.22
C SER A 53 11.92 4.59 -3.80
N LEU A 54 11.19 5.53 -4.42
CA LEU A 54 9.93 5.19 -5.09
C LEU A 54 10.13 4.27 -6.31
N ASP A 55 11.25 4.40 -6.99
CA ASP A 55 11.57 3.60 -8.17
C ASP A 55 11.85 2.15 -7.75
N ASP A 56 12.65 1.95 -6.69
CA ASP A 56 12.89 0.62 -6.13
C ASP A 56 11.58 0.01 -5.59
N LEU A 57 10.75 0.82 -4.92
CA LEU A 57 9.45 0.37 -4.40
C LEU A 57 8.49 -0.05 -5.53
N ARG A 58 8.61 0.60 -6.69
CA ARG A 58 7.85 0.25 -7.89
C ARG A 58 8.33 -1.07 -8.48
N GLU A 59 9.62 -1.36 -8.47
CA GLU A 59 10.15 -2.66 -8.94
C GLU A 59 9.68 -3.83 -8.07
N GLU A 60 9.43 -3.59 -6.78
CA GLU A 60 8.85 -4.60 -5.89
C GLU A 60 7.37 -4.87 -6.14
N LEU A 61 6.65 -3.95 -6.82
CA LEU A 61 5.26 -4.14 -7.18
C LEU A 61 5.11 -5.13 -8.35
N PRO A 62 4.17 -6.10 -8.29
CA PRO A 62 3.90 -7.01 -9.38
C PRO A 62 3.23 -6.27 -10.54
N GLU A 63 3.93 -6.12 -11.67
CA GLU A 63 3.45 -5.37 -12.84
C GLU A 63 2.31 -6.04 -13.63
N ARG A 64 2.22 -7.39 -13.66
CA ARG A 64 1.24 -8.10 -14.52
C ARG A 64 0.86 -9.45 -13.94
N GLN A 65 -0.44 -9.80 -13.96
CA GLN A 65 -0.86 -11.22 -13.90
C GLN A 65 -0.23 -11.98 -15.09
N PRO A 66 0.45 -13.13 -14.89
CA PRO A 66 1.01 -13.89 -15.99
C PRO A 66 -0.12 -14.76 -16.54
N ARG A 67 -0.12 -15.01 -17.84
CA ARG A 67 -1.07 -15.95 -18.46
C ARG A 67 -0.85 -17.43 -18.04
N TYR A 68 0.06 -17.69 -17.10
CA TYR A 68 0.46 -19.02 -16.66
C TYR A 68 0.27 -19.19 -15.14
N PRO A 69 -0.64 -20.08 -14.70
CA PRO A 69 -0.94 -20.31 -13.29
C PRO A 69 0.17 -21.04 -12.51
N TYR A 70 1.31 -21.40 -13.11
CA TYR A 70 2.34 -22.22 -12.43
C TYR A 70 3.41 -21.38 -11.71
N LEU A 71 3.48 -20.07 -11.98
CA LEU A 71 4.29 -19.09 -11.25
C LEU A 71 3.45 -18.35 -10.21
N LEU A 72 2.56 -19.09 -9.54
CA LEU A 72 1.52 -18.65 -8.60
C LEU A 72 2.06 -18.17 -7.23
N LYS A 73 3.26 -17.58 -7.18
CA LYS A 73 3.84 -17.07 -5.93
C LYS A 73 3.63 -15.57 -5.67
N LYS A 74 3.23 -14.77 -6.66
CA LYS A 74 3.40 -13.30 -6.57
C LYS A 74 2.20 -12.46 -7.03
N TYR A 75 0.98 -12.91 -6.76
CA TYR A 75 -0.25 -12.11 -6.97
C TYR A 75 -1.01 -11.87 -5.67
N SER A 76 -0.27 -11.42 -4.66
CA SER A 76 -0.84 -10.65 -3.57
C SER A 76 -0.92 -9.20 -4.02
N TYR A 77 -2.12 -8.63 -3.92
CA TYR A 77 -2.33 -7.22 -4.16
C TYR A 77 -1.70 -6.48 -2.99
N LEU A 78 -0.77 -5.60 -3.31
CA LEU A 78 0.09 -4.95 -2.35
C LEU A 78 -0.55 -3.63 -1.92
N ILE A 79 -0.80 -3.56 -0.62
CA ILE A 79 -1.15 -2.33 0.05
C ILE A 79 0.13 -1.77 0.63
N GLN A 80 0.46 -0.52 0.32
CA GLN A 80 1.71 0.08 0.76
C GLN A 80 1.48 1.30 1.62
N MET A 81 2.22 1.38 2.72
CA MET A 81 2.37 2.61 3.48
C MET A 81 3.76 3.17 3.21
N TYR A 82 3.81 4.38 2.66
CA TYR A 82 5.06 5.02 2.29
C TYR A 82 5.24 6.32 3.08
N SER A 83 6.33 6.39 3.84
CA SER A 83 6.79 7.62 4.46
C SER A 83 7.78 8.27 3.50
N TYR A 84 7.39 9.40 2.92
CA TYR A 84 8.19 10.10 1.94
C TYR A 84 8.81 11.36 2.54
N LYS A 85 10.12 11.54 2.40
CA LYS A 85 10.80 12.79 2.77
C LYS A 85 10.52 13.87 1.72
N LEU A 86 9.57 14.75 2.03
CA LEU A 86 9.22 15.87 1.18
C LEU A 86 9.97 17.13 1.62
N THR A 87 10.92 17.58 0.79
CA THR A 87 11.56 18.90 0.95
C THR A 87 10.72 19.95 0.25
N HIS A 88 10.21 20.91 1.01
CA HIS A 88 9.44 22.03 0.51
C HIS A 88 10.35 23.12 -0.06
N SER A 89 9.80 23.93 -0.95
CA SER A 89 10.47 25.08 -1.58
C SER A 89 10.94 26.15 -0.59
N ASP A 90 10.38 26.20 0.62
CA ASP A 90 10.76 27.12 1.70
C ASP A 90 11.88 26.55 2.61
N GLY A 91 12.44 25.39 2.27
CA GLY A 91 13.48 24.70 3.04
C GLY A 91 12.97 23.83 4.18
N ARG A 92 11.65 23.77 4.43
CA ARG A 92 11.08 22.86 5.41
C ARG A 92 11.09 21.43 4.89
N VAL A 93 11.28 20.46 5.78
CA VAL A 93 11.17 19.04 5.46
C VAL A 93 9.99 18.45 6.22
N SER A 94 9.11 17.77 5.50
CA SER A 94 8.01 17.01 6.09
C SER A 94 8.11 15.53 5.72
N TYR A 95 7.48 14.68 6.53
CA TYR A 95 7.43 13.24 6.34
C TYR A 95 5.96 12.79 6.26
N PRO A 96 5.23 13.16 5.18
CA PRO A 96 3.86 12.73 5.01
C PRO A 96 3.78 11.21 4.87
N LEU A 97 3.03 10.60 5.78
CA LEU A 97 2.66 9.20 5.69
C LEU A 97 1.53 9.03 4.66
N CYS A 98 1.82 8.29 3.60
CA CYS A 98 0.90 8.04 2.50
C CYS A 98 0.49 6.58 2.47
N PHE A 99 -0.77 6.34 2.21
CA PHE A 99 -1.29 5.02 1.93
C PHE A 99 -1.53 4.91 0.43
N ILE A 100 -0.88 3.95 -0.23
CA ILE A 100 -0.97 3.74 -1.66
C ILE A 100 -1.53 2.34 -1.89
N PHE A 101 -2.72 2.31 -2.46
CA PHE A 101 -3.39 1.07 -2.84
C PHE A 101 -3.13 0.78 -4.32
N SER A 102 -2.41 -0.31 -4.60
CA SER A 102 -2.19 -0.77 -5.96
C SER A 102 -3.23 -1.82 -6.35
N SER A 103 -4.06 -1.49 -7.33
CA SER A 103 -5.09 -2.40 -7.86
C SER A 103 -4.96 -2.51 -9.38
N PRO A 104 -4.15 -3.46 -9.90
CA PRO A 104 -3.92 -3.60 -11.33
C PRO A 104 -5.21 -3.83 -12.14
N VAL A 105 -5.20 -3.39 -13.40
CA VAL A 105 -6.28 -3.68 -14.36
C VAL A 105 -6.18 -5.14 -14.82
N GLY A 106 -7.25 -5.94 -14.62
CA GLY A 106 -7.26 -7.38 -14.93
C GLY A 106 -7.64 -8.28 -13.74
N CYS A 107 -7.92 -7.66 -12.61
CA CYS A 107 -8.28 -8.34 -11.37
C CYS A 107 -9.73 -8.83 -11.39
N LYS A 108 -9.99 -9.98 -10.78
CA LYS A 108 -11.35 -10.52 -10.71
C LYS A 108 -12.24 -9.54 -9.92
N PRO A 109 -13.48 -9.26 -10.35
CA PRO A 109 -14.37 -8.34 -9.65
C PRO A 109 -14.57 -8.68 -8.17
N GLU A 110 -14.67 -9.96 -7.83
CA GLU A 110 -14.79 -10.44 -6.44
C GLU A 110 -13.58 -10.05 -5.58
N GLN A 111 -12.38 -10.16 -6.15
CA GLN A 111 -11.14 -9.76 -5.49
C GLN A 111 -11.12 -8.24 -5.30
N GLN A 112 -11.40 -7.46 -6.35
CA GLN A 112 -11.45 -5.99 -6.24
C GLN A 112 -12.39 -5.52 -5.13
N MET A 113 -13.58 -6.13 -5.02
CA MET A 113 -14.53 -5.81 -3.95
C MET A 113 -14.00 -6.17 -2.55
N MET A 114 -13.38 -7.34 -2.38
CA MET A 114 -12.73 -7.75 -1.13
C MET A 114 -11.63 -6.77 -0.72
N TYR A 115 -10.75 -6.39 -1.64
CA TYR A 115 -9.67 -5.44 -1.36
C TYR A 115 -10.21 -4.04 -1.05
N ALA A 116 -11.20 -3.55 -1.79
CA ALA A 116 -11.81 -2.25 -1.53
C ALA A 116 -12.47 -2.20 -0.13
N GLY A 117 -13.13 -3.28 0.29
CA GLY A 117 -13.69 -3.39 1.64
C GLY A 117 -12.61 -3.44 2.73
N SER A 118 -11.56 -4.24 2.51
CA SER A 118 -10.46 -4.41 3.46
C SER A 118 -9.60 -3.15 3.59
N LYS A 119 -9.43 -2.41 2.49
CA LYS A 119 -8.76 -1.10 2.44
C LYS A 119 -9.37 -0.13 3.45
N ASN A 120 -10.70 0.00 3.45
CA ASN A 120 -11.38 0.95 4.34
C ASN A 120 -11.12 0.62 5.81
N ARG A 121 -11.13 -0.68 6.13
CA ARG A 121 -10.86 -1.17 7.49
C ARG A 121 -9.43 -0.85 7.91
N LEU A 122 -8.47 -1.10 7.03
CA LEU A 122 -7.06 -0.82 7.27
C LEU A 122 -6.77 0.68 7.44
N VAL A 123 -7.36 1.53 6.58
CA VAL A 123 -7.25 2.99 6.67
C VAL A 123 -7.79 3.51 8.00
N GLN A 124 -8.92 2.96 8.46
CA GLN A 124 -9.51 3.30 9.76
C GLN A 124 -8.62 2.83 10.91
N SER A 125 -8.15 1.58 10.90
CA SER A 125 -7.30 1.01 11.95
C SER A 125 -5.94 1.71 12.06
N ALA A 126 -5.37 2.15 10.94
CA ALA A 126 -4.08 2.84 10.91
C ALA A 126 -4.21 4.38 10.99
N GLU A 127 -5.44 4.91 11.08
CA GLU A 127 -5.77 6.35 11.13
C GLU A 127 -5.08 7.16 10.02
N LEU A 128 -5.11 6.62 8.80
CA LEU A 128 -4.43 7.22 7.65
C LEU A 128 -5.33 8.26 6.99
N THR A 129 -4.80 9.46 6.79
CA THR A 129 -5.54 10.58 6.19
C THR A 129 -5.26 10.73 4.69
N LYS A 130 -4.08 10.29 4.23
CA LYS A 130 -3.62 10.43 2.84
C LYS A 130 -3.69 9.09 2.14
N VAL A 131 -4.81 8.84 1.48
CA VAL A 131 -5.13 7.57 0.81
C VAL A 131 -5.15 7.80 -0.70
N PHE A 132 -4.28 7.10 -1.41
CA PHE A 132 -4.13 7.15 -2.86
C PHE A 132 -4.35 5.77 -3.47
N GLU A 133 -4.77 5.76 -4.73
CA GLU A 133 -5.01 4.54 -5.49
C GLU A 133 -4.33 4.65 -6.85
N ILE A 134 -3.61 3.60 -7.22
CA ILE A 134 -2.98 3.45 -8.54
C ILE A 134 -3.49 2.16 -9.20
N ARG A 135 -3.65 2.22 -10.52
CA ARG A 135 -4.10 1.08 -11.33
C ARG A 135 -2.98 0.44 -12.12
N ASN A 136 -1.87 1.14 -12.24
CA ASN A 136 -0.64 0.61 -12.79
C ASN A 136 0.50 0.93 -11.84
N ALA A 137 1.44 0.00 -11.67
CA ALA A 137 2.68 0.27 -10.94
C ALA A 137 3.46 1.41 -11.62
N ASP A 138 3.29 1.57 -12.94
CA ASP A 138 3.93 2.65 -13.69
C ASP A 138 3.52 4.06 -13.28
N ASP A 139 2.33 4.20 -12.69
CA ASP A 139 1.81 5.47 -12.20
C ASP A 139 2.48 5.89 -10.88
N LEU A 140 3.17 4.97 -10.20
CA LEU A 140 3.89 5.26 -8.96
C LEU A 140 5.21 5.95 -9.29
N SER A 141 5.18 7.28 -9.32
CA SER A 141 6.37 8.12 -9.51
C SER A 141 6.47 9.20 -8.43
N GLU A 142 7.67 9.76 -8.26
CA GLU A 142 7.91 10.87 -7.33
C GLU A 142 7.10 12.12 -7.71
N GLU A 143 6.98 12.40 -9.00
CA GLU A 143 6.18 13.50 -9.53
C GLU A 143 4.70 13.33 -9.18
N TRP A 144 4.16 12.14 -9.42
CA TRP A 144 2.78 11.80 -9.07
C TRP A 144 2.53 11.94 -7.57
N LEU A 145 3.45 11.44 -6.73
CA LEU A 145 3.29 11.53 -5.28
C LEU A 145 3.34 12.98 -4.79
N LYS A 146 4.26 13.79 -5.33
CA LYS A 146 4.35 15.24 -5.03
C LYS A 146 3.08 15.97 -5.45
N GLU A 147 2.53 15.66 -6.62
CA GLU A 147 1.26 16.24 -7.09
C GLU A 147 0.11 15.89 -6.13
N LYS A 148 -0.02 14.61 -5.74
CA LYS A 148 -1.04 14.18 -4.79
C LYS A 148 -0.87 14.80 -3.41
N LEU A 149 0.37 14.95 -2.94
CA LEU A 149 0.69 15.59 -1.67
C LEU A 149 0.46 17.09 -1.66
N SER A 150 0.57 17.75 -2.82
CA SER A 150 0.32 19.19 -2.94
C SER A 150 -1.12 19.57 -2.58
N PHE A 151 -2.07 18.64 -2.72
CA PHE A 151 -3.48 18.83 -2.37
C PHE A 151 -3.73 18.92 -0.86
N PHE A 152 -2.80 18.41 -0.03
CA PHE A 152 -2.90 18.40 1.43
C PHE A 152 -1.99 19.45 2.08
N ARG A 153 -1.56 20.45 1.31
CA ARG A 153 -0.61 21.48 1.73
C ARG A 153 -1.33 22.68 2.37
#